data_AF-A0AAF0QS01-F1
#
_entry.id   AF-A0AAF0QS01-F1
#
_cell.length_a   1.000
_cell.length_b   1.000
_cell.length_c   1.000
_cell.angle_alpha   90.00
_cell.angle_beta   90.00
_cell.angle_gamma   90.00
#
_symmetry.space_group_name_H-M   'P 1'
#
loop_
_entity.id
_entity.type
_entity.pdbx_description
1 polymer ?
#
loop_
_entity_poly.entity_id
_entity_poly.type
_entity_poly.pdbx_seq_one_letter_code
_entity_poly.pdbx_strand_id
1 'polypeptide(L)'
;MTDSCRRALVEAIHSSPTQAVIYLSGGASQALGWLMSVPGASNTVLESVVTYSRMSMIQLLGKVPAQAASSQTAEEMALLAYNRALKLSKPGSPVLGVGFTGALASAQPKRGDHRFHVSTRTSDRFWTSTVTLTKGLRTREQEDGVSSQYLIKAIANASKVPGTFVPDLTESEVPDEYEKKFDEEEELKQLLSGIICFKVYPFSSNTSNVEKKIILSGSFNPLHDGHLKLLEIATSICGGGYPCFELSAVNADKPPLEIPQINDRVKQFEKVETNL
;
A
#
# COMPACT_ATOMS: atom_id res chain seq x y z
N MET A 1 25.89 -3.11 -8.97
CA MET A 1 25.11 -2.38 -10.01
C MET A 1 25.31 -0.86 -9.89
N THR A 2 25.17 -0.04 -10.95
CA THR A 2 25.47 1.40 -10.88
C THR A 2 24.38 2.20 -10.14
N ASP A 3 24.79 3.11 -9.25
CA ASP A 3 23.90 4.03 -8.53
C ASP A 3 22.93 4.80 -9.46
N SER A 4 23.33 5.01 -10.72
CA SER A 4 22.52 5.68 -11.76
C SER A 4 21.24 4.92 -12.13
N CYS A 5 21.31 3.59 -12.26
CA CYS A 5 20.15 2.78 -12.63
C CYS A 5 19.12 2.75 -11.49
N ARG A 6 19.60 2.61 -10.25
CA ARG A 6 18.73 2.72 -9.06
C ARG A 6 18.06 4.08 -8.99
N ARG A 7 18.80 5.17 -9.19
CA ARG A 7 18.24 6.52 -9.16
C ARG A 7 17.13 6.70 -10.20
N ALA A 8 17.36 6.28 -11.43
CA ALA A 8 16.35 6.35 -12.50
C ALA A 8 15.08 5.56 -12.15
N LEU A 9 15.21 4.39 -11.52
CA LEU A 9 14.07 3.62 -11.06
C LEU A 9 13.27 4.34 -9.96
N VAL A 10 13.96 4.96 -9.00
CA VAL A 10 13.32 5.75 -7.95
C VAL A 10 12.62 6.99 -8.53
N GLU A 11 13.24 7.69 -9.48
CA GLU A 11 12.63 8.80 -10.21
C GLU A 11 11.35 8.34 -10.95
N ALA A 12 11.37 7.15 -11.55
CA ALA A 12 10.19 6.56 -12.19
C ALA A 12 9.09 6.17 -11.19
N ILE A 13 9.45 5.66 -10.00
CA ILE A 13 8.51 5.44 -8.89
C ILE A 13 7.83 6.76 -8.50
N HIS A 14 8.61 7.83 -8.32
CA HIS A 14 8.10 9.17 -7.96
C HIS A 14 7.28 9.86 -9.05
N SER A 15 7.45 9.42 -10.29
CA SER A 15 6.65 9.87 -11.43
C SER A 15 5.35 9.07 -11.60
N SER A 16 5.22 7.91 -10.92
CA SER A 16 3.98 7.14 -10.89
C SER A 16 2.95 7.79 -9.95
N PRO A 17 1.64 7.62 -10.19
CA PRO A 17 0.60 8.19 -9.33
C PRO A 17 0.44 7.43 -7.99
N THR A 18 1.18 6.33 -7.79
CA THR A 18 1.04 5.43 -6.66
C THR A 18 1.62 6.06 -5.40
N GLN A 19 0.81 6.09 -4.33
CA GLN A 19 1.23 6.54 -3.01
C GLN A 19 1.37 5.35 -2.05
N ALA A 20 2.46 5.32 -1.28
CA ALA A 20 2.88 4.16 -0.51
C ALA A 20 3.07 4.46 0.98
N VAL A 21 2.68 3.51 1.81
CA VAL A 21 3.12 3.41 3.20
C VAL A 21 4.04 2.20 3.33
N ILE A 22 5.17 2.38 4.02
CA ILE A 22 6.25 1.39 4.05
C ILE A 22 6.60 1.02 5.49
N TYR A 23 6.39 -0.23 5.87
CA TYR A 23 6.78 -0.76 7.17
C TYR A 23 7.95 -1.74 7.03
N LEU A 24 9.03 -1.49 7.78
CA LEU A 24 10.25 -2.29 7.71
C LEU A 24 10.65 -2.83 9.08
N SER A 25 11.22 -4.04 9.11
CA SER A 25 11.91 -4.61 10.26
C SER A 25 13.10 -5.46 9.83
N GLY A 26 14.22 -5.36 10.55
CA GLY A 26 15.34 -6.31 10.41
C GLY A 26 16.16 -6.25 9.12
N GLY A 27 15.88 -5.32 8.20
CA GLY A 27 16.63 -5.10 6.96
C GLY A 27 16.01 -4.04 6.04
N ALA A 28 16.56 -3.94 4.82
CA ALA A 28 16.14 -3.01 3.77
C ALA A 28 16.12 -1.51 4.15
N SER A 29 16.94 -1.08 5.12
CA SER A 29 16.90 0.30 5.61
C SER A 29 17.47 1.30 4.61
N GLN A 30 18.46 0.89 3.80
CA GLN A 30 19.04 1.76 2.77
C GLN A 30 18.01 2.20 1.73
N ALA A 31 16.99 1.38 1.45
CA ALA A 31 15.91 1.72 0.52
C ALA A 31 15.18 3.02 0.91
N LEU A 32 15.01 3.28 2.22
CA LEU A 32 14.38 4.53 2.68
C LEU A 32 15.24 5.75 2.33
N GLY A 33 16.55 5.66 2.53
CA GLY A 33 17.48 6.71 2.14
C GLY A 33 17.46 6.95 0.63
N TRP A 34 17.38 5.88 -0.18
CA TRP A 34 17.30 6.00 -1.63
C TRP A 34 15.99 6.63 -2.11
N LEU A 35 14.84 6.24 -1.55
CA LEU A 35 13.55 6.85 -1.87
C LEU A 35 13.53 8.32 -1.47
N MET A 36 13.97 8.66 -0.26
CA MET A 36 13.81 10.03 0.26
C MET A 36 14.87 11.02 -0.25
N SER A 37 16.00 10.54 -0.79
CA SER A 37 17.06 11.41 -1.33
C SER A 37 16.81 11.84 -2.79
N VAL A 38 15.84 11.23 -3.47
CA VAL A 38 15.47 11.59 -4.84
C VAL A 38 14.30 12.58 -4.81
N PRO A 39 14.37 13.70 -5.56
CA PRO A 39 13.26 14.65 -5.66
C PRO A 39 11.96 13.97 -6.11
N GLY A 40 10.83 14.39 -5.51
CA GLY A 40 9.52 13.78 -5.77
C GLY A 40 9.11 12.72 -4.74
N ALA A 41 9.93 12.43 -3.73
CA ALA A 41 9.62 11.48 -2.66
C ALA A 41 8.24 11.71 -2.01
N SER A 42 7.82 12.97 -1.82
CA SER A 42 6.51 13.34 -1.26
C SER A 42 5.31 12.96 -2.12
N ASN A 43 5.52 12.68 -3.42
CA ASN A 43 4.47 12.17 -4.29
C ASN A 43 4.16 10.70 -3.99
N THR A 44 5.18 9.93 -3.63
CA THR A 44 5.07 8.49 -3.36
C THR A 44 4.95 8.19 -1.88
N VAL A 45 5.92 8.56 -1.05
CA VAL A 45 6.05 8.07 0.33
C VAL A 45 5.16 8.88 1.26
N LEU A 46 4.03 8.29 1.66
CA LEU A 46 3.09 8.89 2.62
C LEU A 46 3.59 8.74 4.06
N GLU A 47 4.11 7.57 4.39
CA GLU A 47 4.61 7.25 5.73
C GLU A 47 5.61 6.11 5.64
N SER A 48 6.66 6.16 6.47
CA SER A 48 7.53 5.01 6.68
C SER A 48 7.76 4.78 8.17
N VAL A 49 7.64 3.52 8.60
CA VAL A 49 7.82 3.12 10.00
C VAL A 49 8.81 1.96 10.06
N VAL A 50 9.84 2.11 10.88
CA VAL A 50 10.82 1.05 11.15
C VAL A 50 10.48 0.40 12.50
N THR A 51 9.85 -0.78 12.47
CA THR A 51 9.42 -1.51 13.67
C THR A 51 10.51 -2.41 14.24
N TYR A 52 11.66 -1.81 14.57
CA TYR A 52 12.88 -2.56 14.88
C TYR A 52 12.81 -3.35 16.19
N SER A 53 12.20 -2.79 17.24
CA SER A 53 12.04 -3.50 18.50
C SER A 53 10.85 -4.47 18.43
N ARG A 54 10.94 -5.59 19.15
CA ARG A 54 9.82 -6.53 19.27
C ARG A 54 8.53 -5.83 19.73
N MET A 55 8.65 -4.89 20.66
CA MET A 55 7.49 -4.13 21.15
C MET A 55 6.89 -3.21 20.10
N SER A 56 7.71 -2.54 19.29
CA SER A 56 7.21 -1.71 18.19
C SER A 56 6.46 -2.56 17.15
N MET A 57 6.97 -3.75 16.83
CA MET A 57 6.27 -4.70 15.95
C MET A 57 4.94 -5.18 16.56
N ILE A 58 4.91 -5.50 17.85
CA ILE A 58 3.67 -5.91 18.54
C ILE A 58 2.62 -4.79 18.52
N GLN A 59 3.03 -3.55 18.78
CA GLN A 59 2.13 -2.40 18.73
C GLN A 59 1.58 -2.16 17.33
N LEU A 60 2.41 -2.34 16.29
CA LEU A 60 1.95 -2.24 14.91
C LEU A 60 0.95 -3.33 14.56
N LEU A 61 1.29 -4.60 14.84
CA LEU A 61 0.47 -5.77 14.47
C LEU A 61 -0.78 -5.95 15.36
N GLY A 62 -0.82 -5.32 16.54
CA GLY A 62 -1.85 -5.53 17.54
C GLY A 62 -1.80 -6.91 18.22
N LYS A 63 -0.75 -7.71 17.95
CA LYS A 63 -0.57 -9.06 18.49
C LYS A 63 0.91 -9.44 18.53
N VAL A 64 1.22 -10.52 19.25
CA VAL A 64 2.56 -11.11 19.24
C VAL A 64 2.69 -12.01 18.00
N PRO A 65 3.59 -11.69 17.04
CA PRO A 65 3.81 -12.57 15.90
C PRO A 65 4.52 -13.85 16.36
N ALA A 66 4.17 -14.99 15.76
CA ALA A 66 4.84 -16.26 16.02
C ALA A 66 6.34 -16.19 15.70
N GLN A 67 6.68 -15.51 14.61
CA GLN A 67 8.06 -15.24 14.19
C GLN A 67 8.14 -13.83 13.58
N ALA A 68 9.10 -13.02 14.04
CA ALA A 68 9.26 -11.66 13.54
C ALA A 68 9.70 -11.61 12.07
N ALA A 69 10.64 -12.48 11.66
CA ALA A 69 11.11 -12.61 10.28
C ALA A 69 10.45 -13.82 9.60
N SER A 70 9.22 -13.63 9.13
CA SER A 70 8.43 -14.63 8.39
C SER A 70 7.63 -13.95 7.28
N SER A 71 7.18 -14.73 6.29
CA SER A 71 6.28 -14.25 5.24
C SER A 71 5.00 -13.68 5.84
N GLN A 72 4.32 -14.44 6.70
CA GLN A 72 3.08 -14.00 7.36
C GLN A 72 3.22 -12.63 8.05
N THR A 73 4.34 -12.35 8.71
CA THR A 73 4.56 -11.05 9.35
C THR A 73 4.71 -9.93 8.32
N ALA A 74 5.44 -10.14 7.21
CA ALA A 74 5.51 -9.17 6.12
C ALA A 74 4.14 -8.91 5.49
N GLU A 75 3.32 -9.95 5.35
CA GLU A 75 1.97 -9.88 4.78
C GLU A 75 1.02 -9.04 5.64
N GLU A 76 1.00 -9.28 6.94
CA GLU A 76 0.23 -8.50 7.90
C GLU A 76 0.69 -7.04 7.92
N MET A 77 2.01 -6.80 7.87
CA MET A 77 2.56 -5.44 7.76
C MET A 77 2.12 -4.75 6.47
N ALA A 78 2.14 -5.44 5.32
CA ALA A 78 1.71 -4.88 4.04
C ALA A 78 0.22 -4.54 4.03
N LEU A 79 -0.63 -5.37 4.62
CA LEU A 79 -2.06 -5.09 4.76
C LEU A 79 -2.33 -3.88 5.67
N LEU A 80 -1.65 -3.79 6.80
CA LEU A 80 -1.77 -2.64 7.71
C LEU A 80 -1.26 -1.35 7.05
N ALA A 81 -0.15 -1.44 6.31
CA ALA A 81 0.38 -0.34 5.52
C ALA A 81 -0.62 0.10 4.44
N TYR A 82 -1.28 -0.84 3.77
CA TYR A 82 -2.29 -0.53 2.75
C TYR A 82 -3.49 0.21 3.36
N ASN A 83 -4.01 -0.27 4.50
CA ASN A 83 -5.07 0.42 5.22
C ASN A 83 -4.66 1.81 5.73
N ARG A 84 -3.39 1.99 6.08
CA ARG A 84 -2.83 3.30 6.44
C ARG A 84 -2.71 4.21 5.22
N ALA A 85 -2.25 3.68 4.09
CA ALA A 85 -2.11 4.40 2.82
C ALA A 85 -3.46 4.90 2.32
N LEU A 86 -4.51 4.07 2.37
CA LEU A 86 -5.88 4.47 2.07
C LEU A 86 -6.25 5.77 2.81
N LYS A 87 -6.03 5.81 4.13
CA LYS A 87 -6.37 6.97 4.99
C LYS A 87 -5.55 8.24 4.69
N LEU A 88 -4.27 8.09 4.34
CA LEU A 88 -3.34 9.21 4.11
C LEU A 88 -3.34 9.72 2.67
N SER A 89 -3.80 8.91 1.72
CA SER A 89 -3.72 9.21 0.29
C SER A 89 -4.59 10.38 -0.16
N LYS A 90 -4.11 11.04 -1.22
CA LYS A 90 -4.86 12.02 -1.99
C LYS A 90 -6.08 11.36 -2.66
N PRO A 91 -7.20 12.09 -2.84
CA PRO A 91 -8.36 11.56 -3.52
C PRO A 91 -8.01 11.01 -4.91
N GLY A 92 -8.47 9.79 -5.21
CA GLY A 92 -8.27 9.15 -6.52
C GLY A 92 -6.87 8.61 -6.78
N SER A 93 -5.88 8.82 -5.91
CA SER A 93 -4.54 8.25 -6.07
C SER A 93 -4.52 6.75 -5.75
N PRO A 94 -3.92 5.90 -6.60
CA PRO A 94 -3.65 4.51 -6.26
C PRO A 94 -2.79 4.39 -5.01
N VAL A 95 -3.08 3.40 -4.16
CA VAL A 95 -2.37 3.19 -2.90
C VAL A 95 -1.66 1.85 -2.83
N LEU A 96 -0.52 1.86 -2.14
CA LEU A 96 0.35 0.71 -1.94
C LEU A 96 0.71 0.57 -0.46
N GLY A 97 0.46 -0.61 0.10
CA GLY A 97 1.02 -1.03 1.38
C GLY A 97 2.24 -1.90 1.17
N VAL A 98 3.34 -1.62 1.87
CA VAL A 98 4.57 -2.40 1.81
C VAL A 98 4.95 -2.89 3.19
N GLY A 99 5.20 -4.20 3.30
CA GLY A 99 5.71 -4.85 4.49
C GLY A 99 7.03 -5.54 4.20
N PHE A 100 8.02 -5.32 5.06
CA PHE A 100 9.31 -5.99 4.98
C PHE A 100 9.71 -6.52 6.35
N THR A 101 10.18 -7.76 6.39
CA THR A 101 10.87 -8.28 7.57
C THR A 101 12.05 -9.17 7.20
N GLY A 102 13.16 -9.02 7.92
CA GLY A 102 14.40 -9.73 7.61
C GLY A 102 15.13 -10.27 8.83
N ALA A 103 15.77 -11.41 8.67
CA ALA A 103 16.77 -11.95 9.57
C ALA A 103 18.15 -11.93 8.88
N LEU A 104 18.73 -10.75 8.72
CA LEU A 104 20.05 -10.56 8.08
C LEU A 104 21.21 -10.88 9.05
N ALA A 105 22.45 -10.82 8.57
CA ALA A 105 23.66 -11.06 9.33
C ALA A 105 23.72 -10.25 10.65
N SER A 106 24.40 -10.78 11.65
CA SER A 106 24.59 -10.10 12.93
C SER A 106 25.95 -10.41 13.51
N ALA A 107 26.41 -9.59 14.45
CA ALA A 107 27.69 -9.80 15.13
C ALA A 107 27.80 -11.20 15.77
N GLN A 108 26.69 -11.70 16.31
CA GLN A 108 26.55 -13.10 16.71
C GLN A 108 26.03 -13.93 15.53
N PRO A 109 26.71 -15.03 15.14
CA PRO A 109 26.25 -15.90 14.07
C PRO A 109 24.85 -16.48 14.34
N LYS A 110 23.97 -16.39 13.36
CA LYS A 110 22.62 -16.96 13.47
C LYS A 110 22.61 -18.45 13.14
N ARG A 111 21.88 -19.22 13.95
CA ARG A 111 21.63 -20.65 13.68
C ARG A 111 20.79 -20.83 12.40
N GLY A 112 19.68 -20.10 12.28
CA GLY A 112 18.82 -20.11 11.08
C GLY A 112 19.39 -19.33 9.90
N ASP A 113 18.85 -19.50 8.71
CA ASP A 113 19.33 -18.86 7.48
C ASP A 113 19.21 -17.34 7.53
N HIS A 114 20.06 -16.66 6.76
CA HIS A 114 19.84 -15.27 6.46
C HIS A 114 18.71 -15.19 5.43
N ARG A 115 17.61 -14.53 5.77
CA ARG A 115 16.44 -14.47 4.89
C ARG A 115 15.68 -13.17 5.07
N PHE A 116 14.99 -12.75 4.03
CA PHE A 116 14.05 -11.65 4.13
C PHE A 116 12.75 -11.97 3.39
N HIS A 117 11.70 -11.26 3.80
CA HIS A 117 10.36 -11.37 3.27
C HIS A 117 9.88 -9.97 2.91
N VAL A 118 9.38 -9.82 1.68
CA VAL A 118 8.81 -8.58 1.16
C VAL A 118 7.40 -8.86 0.72
N SER A 119 6.45 -8.03 1.14
CA SER A 119 5.05 -8.13 0.72
C SER A 119 4.54 -6.76 0.28
N THR A 120 3.74 -6.77 -0.78
CA THR A 120 3.06 -5.59 -1.31
C THR A 120 1.57 -5.83 -1.42
N ARG A 121 0.75 -4.87 -1.00
CA ARG A 121 -0.70 -4.89 -1.08
C ARG A 121 -1.22 -3.66 -1.82
N THR A 122 -2.00 -3.88 -2.86
CA THR A 122 -2.85 -2.89 -3.56
C THR A 122 -4.31 -3.30 -3.37
N SER A 123 -5.29 -2.68 -4.03
CA SER A 123 -6.70 -3.11 -3.91
C SER A 123 -6.91 -4.52 -4.47
N ASP A 124 -6.45 -4.72 -5.71
CA ASP A 124 -6.71 -5.88 -6.55
C ASP A 124 -5.61 -6.93 -6.47
N ARG A 125 -4.51 -6.64 -5.77
CA ARG A 125 -3.37 -7.54 -5.72
C ARG A 125 -2.68 -7.58 -4.37
N PHE A 126 -2.19 -8.76 -4.07
CA PHE A 126 -1.29 -9.06 -2.99
C PHE A 126 -0.15 -9.91 -3.53
N TRP A 127 1.07 -9.56 -3.19
CA TRP A 127 2.26 -10.28 -3.62
C TRP A 127 3.24 -10.37 -2.45
N THR A 128 3.86 -11.54 -2.28
CA THR A 128 4.88 -11.82 -1.28
C THR A 128 6.06 -12.49 -1.96
N SER A 129 7.26 -12.18 -1.48
CA SER A 129 8.48 -12.87 -1.87
C SER A 129 9.35 -13.15 -0.66
N THR A 130 9.86 -14.37 -0.60
CA THR A 130 10.85 -14.82 0.38
C THR A 130 12.17 -15.08 -0.32
N VAL A 131 13.25 -14.50 0.19
CA VAL A 131 14.60 -14.73 -0.35
C VAL A 131 15.49 -15.24 0.78
N THR A 132 16.13 -16.38 0.55
CA THR A 132 17.17 -16.92 1.43
C THR A 132 18.53 -16.52 0.87
N LEU A 133 19.30 -15.76 1.66
CA LEU A 133 20.63 -15.27 1.32
C LEU A 133 21.70 -16.31 1.65
N THR A 134 22.74 -16.35 0.81
CA THR A 134 23.90 -17.22 1.01
C THR A 134 24.73 -16.72 2.19
N LYS A 135 24.76 -17.51 3.27
CA LYS A 135 25.51 -17.18 4.49
C LYS A 135 27.00 -16.98 4.23
N GLY A 136 27.56 -15.95 4.85
CA GLY A 136 29.01 -15.65 4.81
C GLY A 136 29.48 -14.98 3.52
N LEU A 137 28.62 -14.83 2.52
CA LEU A 137 28.95 -14.17 1.25
C LEU A 137 29.01 -12.64 1.39
N ARG A 138 28.19 -12.07 2.27
CA ARG A 138 28.00 -10.63 2.43
C ARG A 138 28.08 -10.22 3.89
N THR A 139 28.55 -9.00 4.12
CA THR A 139 28.44 -8.32 5.42
C THR A 139 26.98 -7.94 5.70
N ARG A 140 26.67 -7.56 6.95
CA ARG A 140 25.33 -7.07 7.31
C ARG A 140 24.91 -5.85 6.49
N GLU A 141 25.83 -4.94 6.19
CA GLU A 141 25.54 -3.78 5.35
C GLU A 141 25.23 -4.19 3.91
N GLN A 142 25.99 -5.13 3.35
CA GLN A 142 25.77 -5.63 2.00
C GLN A 142 24.46 -6.43 1.86
N GLU A 143 24.08 -7.23 2.87
CA GLU A 143 22.77 -7.89 2.88
C GLU A 143 21.61 -6.88 3.00
N ASP A 144 21.82 -5.78 3.74
CA ASP A 144 20.87 -4.68 3.78
C ASP A 144 20.73 -4.01 2.41
N GLY A 145 21.85 -3.82 1.71
CA GLY A 145 21.88 -3.26 0.36
C GLY A 145 21.10 -4.11 -0.64
N VAL A 146 21.34 -5.43 -0.66
CA VAL A 146 20.63 -6.35 -1.56
C VAL A 146 19.14 -6.42 -1.24
N SER A 147 18.77 -6.53 0.04
CA SER A 147 17.36 -6.52 0.43
C SER A 147 16.68 -5.17 0.16
N SER A 148 17.40 -4.06 0.29
CA SER A 148 16.92 -2.73 -0.11
C SER A 148 16.67 -2.63 -1.60
N GLN A 149 17.58 -3.15 -2.43
CA GLN A 149 17.40 -3.20 -3.89
C GLN A 149 16.15 -4.01 -4.25
N TYR A 150 15.95 -5.14 -3.57
CA TYR A 150 14.77 -5.99 -3.74
C TYR A 150 13.47 -5.27 -3.33
N LEU A 151 13.48 -4.50 -2.24
CA LEU A 151 12.33 -3.68 -1.84
C LEU A 151 11.97 -2.63 -2.89
N ILE A 152 12.97 -1.92 -3.45
CA ILE A 152 12.73 -0.94 -4.51
C ILE A 152 12.14 -1.61 -5.76
N LYS A 153 12.64 -2.79 -6.15
CA LYS A 153 12.06 -3.59 -7.24
C LYS A 153 10.59 -3.90 -6.97
N ALA A 154 10.26 -4.37 -5.77
CA ALA A 154 8.89 -4.72 -5.39
C ALA A 154 7.96 -3.50 -5.46
N ILE A 155 8.41 -2.34 -4.97
CA ILE A 155 7.65 -1.08 -5.05
C ILE A 155 7.44 -0.65 -6.51
N ALA A 156 8.48 -0.72 -7.35
CA ALA A 156 8.39 -0.38 -8.77
C ALA A 156 7.36 -1.27 -9.49
N ASN A 157 7.44 -2.59 -9.28
CA ASN A 157 6.52 -3.55 -9.88
C ASN A 157 5.07 -3.30 -9.44
N ALA A 158 4.85 -3.09 -8.13
CA ALA A 158 3.52 -2.81 -7.61
C ALA A 158 2.98 -1.44 -8.09
N SER A 159 3.87 -0.49 -8.37
CA SER A 159 3.53 0.82 -8.93
C SER A 159 3.40 0.83 -10.46
N LYS A 160 3.49 -0.34 -11.11
CA LYS A 160 3.42 -0.52 -12.57
C LYS A 160 4.47 0.31 -13.33
N VAL A 161 5.63 0.55 -12.71
CA VAL A 161 6.74 1.26 -13.35
C VAL A 161 7.38 0.34 -14.39
N PRO A 162 7.48 0.78 -15.67
CA PRO A 162 8.11 -0.02 -16.71
C PRO A 162 9.62 -0.10 -16.50
N GLY A 163 10.18 -1.30 -16.54
CA GLY A 163 11.62 -1.52 -16.49
C GLY A 163 12.00 -2.84 -15.85
N THR A 164 13.18 -3.34 -16.20
CA THR A 164 13.81 -4.49 -15.54
C THR A 164 14.87 -3.97 -14.60
N PHE A 165 14.63 -4.10 -13.30
CA PHE A 165 15.63 -3.88 -12.27
C PHE A 165 15.97 -5.23 -11.63
N VAL A 166 17.24 -5.59 -11.67
CA VAL A 166 17.73 -6.87 -11.17
C VAL A 166 18.49 -6.61 -9.88
N PRO A 167 17.96 -7.01 -8.71
CA PRO A 167 18.69 -6.94 -7.46
C PRO A 167 19.97 -7.79 -7.54
N ASP A 168 21.02 -7.41 -6.80
CA ASP A 168 22.32 -8.09 -6.76
C ASP A 168 22.24 -9.43 -5.98
N LEU A 169 21.30 -10.32 -6.35
CA LEU A 169 21.15 -11.70 -5.87
C LEU A 169 22.07 -12.64 -6.65
N THR A 170 22.55 -13.71 -6.01
CA THR A 170 23.26 -14.79 -6.71
C THR A 170 22.30 -15.74 -7.40
N GLU A 171 22.82 -16.56 -8.33
CA GLU A 171 22.02 -17.60 -9.02
C GLU A 171 21.38 -18.61 -8.04
N SER A 172 21.99 -18.80 -6.86
CA SER A 172 21.46 -19.66 -5.79
C SER A 172 20.40 -18.99 -4.91
N GLU A 173 20.30 -17.66 -4.93
CA GLU A 173 19.37 -16.87 -4.11
C GLU A 173 18.07 -16.64 -4.87
N VAL A 174 17.38 -17.73 -5.20
CA VAL A 174 16.14 -17.70 -5.98
C VAL A 174 14.98 -17.23 -5.08
N PRO A 175 14.26 -16.17 -5.44
CA PRO A 175 13.08 -15.75 -4.71
C PRO A 175 11.95 -16.78 -4.82
N ASP A 176 11.35 -17.12 -3.69
CA ASP A 176 10.09 -17.85 -3.62
C ASP A 176 8.94 -16.82 -3.60
N GLU A 177 8.16 -16.76 -4.68
CA GLU A 177 7.16 -15.72 -4.91
C GLU A 177 5.75 -16.30 -4.91
N TYR A 178 4.83 -15.59 -4.27
CA TYR A 178 3.41 -15.89 -4.24
C TYR A 178 2.61 -14.64 -4.59
N GLU A 179 1.65 -14.78 -5.51
CA GLU A 179 0.73 -13.71 -5.90
C GLU A 179 -0.71 -14.17 -5.72
N LYS A 180 -1.54 -13.28 -5.15
CA LYS A 180 -2.99 -13.39 -5.13
C LYS A 180 -3.59 -12.15 -5.75
N LYS A 181 -4.52 -12.34 -6.68
CA LYS A 181 -5.36 -11.28 -7.24
C LYS A 181 -6.73 -11.33 -6.60
N PHE A 182 -7.37 -10.18 -6.53
CA PHE A 182 -8.72 -10.00 -6.04
C PHE A 182 -9.56 -9.37 -7.13
N ASP A 183 -10.73 -9.97 -7.38
CA ASP A 183 -11.76 -9.28 -8.13
C ASP A 183 -12.54 -8.31 -7.22
N GLU A 184 -13.43 -7.53 -7.81
CA GLU A 184 -14.24 -6.56 -7.09
C GLU A 184 -15.12 -7.18 -6.00
N GLU A 185 -15.64 -8.38 -6.23
CA GLU A 185 -16.46 -9.09 -5.25
C GLU A 185 -15.62 -9.47 -4.02
N GLU A 186 -14.42 -9.98 -4.23
CA GLU A 186 -13.46 -10.29 -3.17
C GLU A 186 -12.96 -9.06 -2.42
N GLU A 187 -12.77 -7.92 -3.10
CA GLU A 187 -12.47 -6.64 -2.45
C GLU A 187 -13.63 -6.20 -1.52
N LEU A 188 -14.88 -6.31 -1.99
CA LEU A 188 -16.05 -5.98 -1.18
C LEU A 188 -16.26 -6.94 -0.01
N LYS A 189 -15.98 -8.24 -0.18
CA LYS A 189 -15.95 -9.22 0.94
C LYS A 189 -14.92 -8.84 2.00
N GLN A 190 -13.75 -8.37 1.58
CA GLN A 190 -12.70 -7.89 2.50
C GLN A 190 -13.12 -6.61 3.24
N LEU A 191 -13.85 -5.71 2.56
CA LEU A 191 -14.42 -4.53 3.20
C LEU A 191 -15.44 -4.91 4.27
N LEU A 192 -16.40 -5.77 3.92
CA LEU A 192 -17.48 -6.21 4.82
C LEU A 192 -16.96 -7.01 6.03
N SER A 193 -15.84 -7.71 5.88
CA SER A 193 -15.17 -8.42 6.98
C SER A 193 -14.19 -7.55 7.79
N GLY A 194 -13.99 -6.29 7.41
CA GLY A 194 -13.10 -5.35 8.09
C GLY A 194 -11.61 -5.58 7.85
N ILE A 195 -11.24 -6.42 6.87
CA ILE A 195 -9.85 -6.64 6.45
C ILE A 195 -9.29 -5.37 5.81
N ILE A 196 -10.08 -4.72 4.94
CA ILE A 196 -9.78 -3.38 4.41
C ILE A 196 -10.75 -2.35 4.98
N CYS A 197 -10.26 -1.13 5.22
CA CYS A 197 -11.06 -0.10 5.91
C CYS A 197 -12.05 0.66 5.02
N PHE A 198 -11.76 0.82 3.73
CA PHE A 198 -12.68 1.35 2.73
C PHE A 198 -12.20 1.01 1.31
N LYS A 199 -13.11 1.08 0.34
CA LYS A 199 -12.83 1.00 -1.09
C LYS A 199 -13.18 2.32 -1.75
N VAL A 200 -12.29 2.82 -2.61
CA VAL A 200 -12.49 4.06 -3.36
C VAL A 200 -12.93 3.71 -4.77
N TYR A 201 -14.00 4.35 -5.25
CA TYR A 201 -14.45 4.29 -6.63
C TYR A 201 -14.09 5.61 -7.31
N PRO A 202 -13.04 5.65 -8.14
CA PRO A 202 -12.70 6.83 -8.91
C PRO A 202 -13.61 6.86 -10.15
N PHE A 203 -14.67 7.67 -10.10
CA PHE A 203 -15.49 7.92 -11.28
C PHE A 203 -14.77 8.91 -12.21
N SER A 204 -14.16 9.96 -11.66
CA SER A 204 -13.38 10.94 -12.43
C SER A 204 -11.95 10.46 -12.67
N SER A 205 -11.47 10.65 -13.90
CA SER A 205 -10.06 10.45 -14.27
C SER A 205 -9.14 11.60 -13.84
N ASN A 206 -9.70 12.73 -13.38
CA ASN A 206 -8.90 13.88 -12.98
C ASN A 206 -8.45 13.74 -11.53
N THR A 207 -7.15 13.50 -11.35
CA THR A 207 -6.50 13.67 -10.05
C THR A 207 -6.55 15.15 -9.68
N SER A 208 -7.35 15.48 -8.67
CA SER A 208 -7.39 16.84 -8.16
C SER A 208 -6.17 17.10 -7.28
N ASN A 209 -5.49 18.24 -7.52
CA ASN A 209 -4.43 18.72 -6.63
C ASN A 209 -4.98 19.25 -5.29
N VAL A 210 -6.29 19.19 -5.06
CA VAL A 210 -6.92 19.64 -3.82
C VAL A 210 -6.84 18.54 -2.76
N GLU A 211 -6.09 18.81 -1.68
CA GLU A 211 -5.88 17.85 -0.59
C GLU A 211 -7.13 17.68 0.30
N LYS A 212 -7.96 18.72 0.39
CA LYS A 212 -9.17 18.73 1.24
C LYS A 212 -10.29 17.92 0.61
N LYS A 213 -10.77 16.88 1.31
CA LYS A 213 -11.97 16.09 0.95
C LYS A 213 -13.21 16.71 1.58
N ILE A 214 -14.28 16.87 0.81
CA ILE A 214 -15.62 17.21 1.31
C ILE A 214 -16.47 15.96 1.18
N ILE A 215 -16.77 15.31 2.31
CA ILE A 215 -17.46 14.02 2.32
C ILE A 215 -18.92 14.25 2.70
N LEU A 216 -19.84 13.86 1.81
CA LEU A 216 -21.26 13.73 2.11
C LEU A 216 -21.60 12.26 2.32
N SER A 217 -21.92 11.90 3.55
CA SER A 217 -22.38 10.57 3.92
C SER A 217 -23.87 10.39 3.64
N GLY A 218 -24.26 9.23 3.10
CA GLY A 218 -25.66 8.95 2.81
C GLY A 218 -25.95 7.50 2.44
N SER A 219 -27.21 7.10 2.53
CA SER A 219 -27.64 5.77 2.08
C SER A 219 -27.77 5.68 0.56
N PHE A 220 -28.00 6.83 -0.10
CA PHE A 220 -28.15 7.01 -1.55
C PHE A 220 -29.07 5.96 -2.19
N ASN A 221 -30.25 5.79 -1.60
CA ASN A 221 -31.23 4.80 -2.01
C ASN A 221 -32.61 5.45 -2.28
N PRO A 222 -32.82 6.11 -3.43
CA PRO A 222 -31.85 6.38 -4.50
C PRO A 222 -31.09 7.72 -4.33
N LEU A 223 -30.04 7.90 -5.12
CA LEU A 223 -29.43 9.21 -5.35
C LEU A 223 -30.41 10.15 -6.07
N HIS A 224 -30.39 11.44 -5.73
CA HIS A 224 -31.31 12.45 -6.29
C HIS A 224 -30.72 13.87 -6.16
N ASP A 225 -31.30 14.85 -6.84
CA ASP A 225 -30.80 16.24 -6.93
C ASP A 225 -30.51 16.90 -5.58
N GLY A 226 -31.32 16.61 -4.56
CA GLY A 226 -31.06 17.11 -3.20
C GLY A 226 -29.67 16.74 -2.67
N HIS A 227 -29.18 15.53 -2.92
CA HIS A 227 -27.84 15.11 -2.51
C HIS A 227 -26.75 15.86 -3.29
N LEU A 228 -26.95 16.05 -4.60
CA LEU A 228 -26.00 16.75 -5.46
C LEU A 228 -25.86 18.22 -5.03
N LYS A 229 -26.99 18.92 -4.86
CA LYS A 229 -27.04 20.31 -4.39
C LYS A 229 -26.44 20.46 -3.00
N LEU A 230 -26.68 19.51 -2.11
CA LEU A 230 -26.11 19.54 -0.76
C LEU A 230 -24.57 19.46 -0.81
N LEU A 231 -24.02 18.56 -1.63
CA LEU A 231 -22.57 18.43 -1.79
C LEU A 231 -21.95 19.67 -2.46
N GLU A 232 -22.63 20.23 -3.47
CA GLU A 232 -22.23 21.48 -4.13
C GLU A 232 -22.18 22.65 -3.12
N ILE A 233 -23.25 22.86 -2.36
CA ILE A 233 -23.32 23.91 -1.33
C ILE A 233 -22.26 23.69 -0.26
N ALA A 234 -22.10 22.46 0.23
CA ALA A 234 -21.09 22.13 1.23
C ALA A 234 -19.66 22.44 0.72
N THR A 235 -19.39 22.15 -0.55
CA THR A 235 -18.12 22.46 -1.20
C THR A 235 -17.90 23.97 -1.30
N SER A 236 -18.93 24.74 -1.66
CA SER A 236 -18.87 26.20 -1.69
C SER A 236 -18.62 26.81 -0.30
N ILE A 237 -19.34 26.36 0.73
CA ILE A 237 -19.18 26.84 2.12
C ILE A 237 -17.77 26.56 2.62
N CYS A 238 -17.21 25.40 2.25
CA CYS A 238 -15.88 24.98 2.68
C CYS A 238 -14.73 25.68 1.94
N GLY A 239 -15.01 26.60 1.02
CA GLY A 239 -14.01 27.32 0.23
C GLY A 239 -13.35 26.44 -0.84
N GLY A 240 -14.05 25.42 -1.34
CA GLY A 240 -13.52 24.41 -2.25
C GLY A 240 -13.08 23.13 -1.54
N GLY A 241 -12.74 22.12 -2.34
CA GLY A 241 -12.45 20.77 -1.89
C GLY A 241 -12.77 19.74 -2.97
N TYR A 242 -12.22 18.54 -2.84
CA TYR A 242 -12.62 17.41 -3.68
C TYR A 242 -13.92 16.80 -3.13
N PRO A 243 -15.04 16.87 -3.86
CA PRO A 243 -16.32 16.34 -3.40
C PRO A 243 -16.30 14.81 -3.41
N CYS A 244 -16.84 14.19 -2.36
CA CYS A 244 -16.92 12.75 -2.21
C CYS A 244 -18.29 12.38 -1.64
N PHE A 245 -18.88 11.32 -2.18
CA PHE A 245 -19.99 10.61 -1.54
C PHE A 245 -19.43 9.44 -0.73
N GLU A 246 -19.94 9.24 0.48
CA GLU A 246 -19.59 8.08 1.32
C GLU A 246 -20.82 7.21 1.57
N LEU A 247 -20.71 5.95 1.16
CA LEU A 247 -21.71 4.92 1.38
C LEU A 247 -21.21 3.96 2.47
N SER A 248 -21.90 3.94 3.60
CA SER A 248 -21.54 3.02 4.69
C SER A 248 -22.00 1.60 4.35
N ALA A 249 -21.05 0.70 4.07
CA ALA A 249 -21.32 -0.72 3.81
C ALA A 249 -21.73 -1.47 5.09
N VAL A 250 -21.17 -1.06 6.24
CA VAL A 250 -21.50 -1.58 7.58
C VAL A 250 -21.94 -0.40 8.43
N ASN A 251 -23.08 -0.53 9.10
CA ASN A 251 -23.66 0.49 9.97
C ASN A 251 -23.90 -0.11 11.36
N ALA A 252 -23.81 0.69 12.42
CA ALA A 252 -24.04 0.22 13.79
C ALA A 252 -25.51 -0.21 14.04
N ASP A 253 -26.47 0.44 13.38
CA ASP A 253 -27.90 0.28 13.62
C ASP A 253 -28.60 -0.63 12.60
N LYS A 254 -27.91 -1.01 11.52
CA LYS A 254 -28.49 -1.78 10.40
C LYS A 254 -27.58 -2.94 9.99
N PRO A 255 -28.13 -4.05 9.48
CA PRO A 255 -27.31 -5.13 8.95
C PRO A 255 -26.39 -4.60 7.83
N PRO A 256 -25.20 -5.21 7.65
CA PRO A 256 -24.32 -4.91 6.52
C PRO A 256 -25.06 -5.01 5.18
N LEU A 257 -24.72 -4.13 4.24
CA LEU A 257 -25.26 -4.20 2.89
C LEU A 257 -24.75 -5.47 2.19
N GLU A 258 -25.62 -6.09 1.40
CA GLU A 258 -25.21 -7.16 0.51
C GLU A 258 -24.44 -6.59 -0.69
N ILE A 259 -23.51 -7.37 -1.24
CA ILE A 259 -22.67 -6.94 -2.38
C ILE A 259 -23.51 -6.44 -3.57
N PRO A 260 -24.60 -7.11 -4.00
CA PRO A 260 -25.45 -6.59 -5.08
C PRO A 260 -26.03 -5.21 -4.77
N GLN A 261 -26.43 -4.96 -3.51
CA GLN A 261 -26.96 -3.67 -3.09
C GLN A 261 -25.89 -2.57 -3.11
N ILE A 262 -24.65 -2.89 -2.72
CA ILE A 262 -23.52 -1.96 -2.82
C ILE A 262 -23.31 -1.60 -4.29
N ASN A 263 -23.21 -2.61 -5.16
CA ASN A 263 -22.99 -2.40 -6.59
C ASN A 263 -24.10 -1.55 -7.23
N ASP A 264 -25.37 -1.82 -6.91
CA ASP A 264 -26.50 -1.05 -7.46
C ASP A 264 -26.54 0.40 -6.98
N ARG A 265 -26.06 0.69 -5.76
CA ARG A 265 -25.92 2.07 -5.27
C ARG A 265 -24.72 2.78 -5.88
N VAL A 266 -23.58 2.10 -6.00
CA VAL A 266 -22.34 2.63 -6.59
C VAL A 266 -22.56 3.00 -8.07
N LYS A 267 -23.25 2.18 -8.85
CA LYS A 267 -23.57 2.43 -10.27
C LYS A 267 -24.31 3.76 -10.53
N GLN A 268 -25.02 4.29 -9.53
CA GLN A 268 -25.77 5.54 -9.69
C GLN A 268 -24.82 6.74 -9.85
N PHE A 269 -23.62 6.68 -9.27
CA PHE A 269 -22.63 7.75 -9.31
C PHE A 269 -21.90 7.85 -10.66
N GLU A 270 -21.80 6.75 -11.43
CA GLU A 270 -21.24 6.77 -12.79
C GLU A 270 -22.01 7.72 -13.71
N LYS A 271 -23.35 7.81 -13.54
CA LYS A 271 -24.24 8.64 -14.37
C LYS A 271 -24.21 10.12 -14.00
N VAL A 272 -23.73 10.46 -12.81
CA VAL A 272 -23.70 11.83 -12.30
C VAL A 272 -22.58 12.63 -12.95
N GLU A 273 -21.43 11.98 -13.19
CA GLU A 273 -20.30 12.64 -13.86
C GLU A 273 -20.52 12.89 -15.35
N THR A 274 -21.48 12.22 -15.99
CA THR A 274 -21.82 12.54 -17.38
C THR A 274 -22.57 13.87 -17.51
N ASN A 275 -23.05 14.43 -16.38
CA ASN A 275 -23.90 15.63 -16.32
C ASN A 275 -23.28 16.78 -15.50
N LEU A 276 -22.07 16.62 -14.98
CA LEU A 276 -21.25 17.65 -14.32
C LEU A 276 -20.12 18.09 -15.25
#